data_AF-A0A382RHD7-F1
#
_entry.id   AF-A0A382RHD7-F1
#
_cell.length_a   1.000
_cell.length_b   1.000
_cell.length_c   1.000
_cell.angle_alpha   90.00
_cell.angle_beta   90.00
_cell.angle_gamma   90.00
#
_symmetry.space_group_name_H-M   'P 1'
#
loop_
_entity.id
_entity.type
_entity.pdbx_description
1 polymer ?
#
loop_
_entity_poly.entity_id
_entity_poly.type
_entity_poly.pdbx_seq_one_letter_code
_entity_poly.pdbx_strand_id
1 'polypeptide(L)'
;ERGRAQKEIVWVSHESGPSLFLGLEEISVNEPAAFVPLTRDTFIQAVGNVTLTSIDTEEIFSRRQCWKSLACFHSMFLSCQDFNARLSKADEFNRLRSKKVNDRRKLGEALGLLAKAFTRKQESPGLTSDDDTTVAAATLIGRRLGLTLRSPAKLPDGRTHPDPIAALAEASQIRVRKVLLKGDWWSEEPTPLLVFFEDDHRAVAILSKHGKPYLHDPTDGSITKVSEQLANRLEPVAFTFYRPLPDGPISPWKILRFSLEGTGPDLRRLGFFGALGGLLGLLPPHFIGMLVGTVIPEASEYQLLQLTAILLVVIVTSVFL
;
A
#
# COMPACT_ATOMS: atom_id res chain seq x y z
N GLU A 1 8.74 30.82 -7.78
CA GLU A 1 9.16 30.06 -6.58
C GLU A 1 7.96 29.80 -5.66
N ARG A 2 8.01 28.83 -4.73
CA ARG A 2 6.89 28.48 -3.85
C ARG A 2 7.23 28.74 -2.38
N GLY A 3 6.36 29.48 -1.68
CA GLY A 3 6.44 29.73 -0.24
C GLY A 3 5.29 29.06 0.51
N ARG A 4 5.59 28.47 1.67
CA ARG A 4 4.61 27.80 2.56
C ARG A 4 4.95 28.03 4.02
N ALA A 5 3.96 27.91 4.90
CA ALA A 5 4.20 28.01 6.34
C ALA A 5 4.82 26.70 6.88
N GLN A 6 5.84 26.81 7.74
CA GLN A 6 6.56 25.64 8.26
C GLN A 6 5.98 25.07 9.57
N LYS A 7 5.48 25.93 10.46
CA LYS A 7 5.05 25.52 11.81
C LYS A 7 3.60 25.89 12.10
N GLU A 8 3.29 27.18 12.06
CA GLU A 8 1.98 27.74 12.42
C GLU A 8 1.31 28.41 11.22
N ILE A 9 0.04 28.78 11.37
CA ILE A 9 -0.70 29.50 10.33
C ILE A 9 -0.15 30.92 10.25
N VAL A 10 0.31 31.30 9.06
CA VAL A 10 0.84 32.63 8.77
C VAL A 10 -0.09 33.34 7.81
N TRP A 11 -0.50 34.55 8.15
CA TRP A 11 -1.38 35.36 7.32
C TRP A 11 -0.52 36.24 6.44
N VAL A 12 -0.67 36.10 5.13
CA VAL A 12 0.16 36.81 4.15
C VAL A 12 -0.69 37.83 3.39
N SER A 13 -0.25 39.08 3.36
CA SER A 13 -0.79 40.10 2.47
C SER A 13 0.19 40.37 1.34
N HIS A 14 -0.37 40.76 0.20
CA HIS A 14 0.33 40.88 -1.06
C HIS A 14 0.50 42.35 -1.41
N GLU A 15 1.74 42.83 -1.48
CA GLU A 15 2.04 44.25 -1.69
C GLU A 15 2.36 44.57 -3.14
N SER A 16 3.09 43.69 -3.84
CA SER A 16 3.47 43.90 -5.24
C SER A 16 3.88 42.60 -5.94
N GLY A 17 3.79 42.60 -7.27
CA GLY A 17 4.09 41.44 -8.14
C GLY A 17 2.86 40.57 -8.39
N PRO A 18 2.90 39.57 -9.29
CA PRO A 18 1.82 38.59 -9.43
C PRO A 18 2.15 37.29 -8.69
N SER A 19 1.17 36.73 -7.97
CA SER A 19 1.31 35.42 -7.32
C SER A 19 0.04 34.59 -7.41
N LEU A 20 0.21 33.28 -7.31
CA LEU A 20 -0.87 32.31 -7.39
C LEU A 20 -1.03 31.59 -6.05
N PHE A 21 -2.25 31.52 -5.53
CA PHE A 21 -2.59 30.65 -4.42
C PHE A 21 -2.80 29.22 -4.93
N LEU A 22 -2.13 28.24 -4.31
CA LEU A 22 -2.09 26.83 -4.75
C LEU A 22 -1.67 26.61 -6.21
N GLY A 23 -1.10 27.63 -6.86
CA GLY A 23 -0.80 27.62 -8.30
C GLY A 23 -2.02 27.70 -9.20
N LEU A 24 -3.21 28.05 -8.68
CA LEU A 24 -4.47 28.03 -9.40
C LEU A 24 -5.11 29.42 -9.55
N GLU A 25 -5.25 30.14 -8.44
CA GLU A 25 -5.98 31.41 -8.40
C GLU A 25 -5.00 32.58 -8.20
N GLU A 26 -5.13 33.64 -9.00
CA GLU A 26 -4.30 34.84 -8.85
C GLU A 26 -4.70 35.65 -7.62
N ILE A 27 -3.70 35.95 -6.79
CA ILE A 27 -3.87 36.84 -5.64
C ILE A 27 -3.84 38.27 -6.18
N SER A 28 -5.02 38.81 -6.49
CA SER A 28 -5.14 40.16 -7.05
C SER A 28 -4.70 41.23 -6.03
N VAL A 29 -3.77 42.09 -6.46
CA VAL A 29 -3.22 43.24 -5.69
C VAL A 29 -4.28 44.31 -5.39
N ASN A 30 -5.46 44.22 -6.00
CA ASN A 30 -6.50 45.25 -5.93
C ASN A 30 -7.29 45.30 -4.60
N GLU A 31 -7.01 44.39 -3.66
CA GLU A 31 -7.49 44.50 -2.28
C GLU A 31 -6.32 44.56 -1.26
N PRO A 32 -5.66 45.72 -1.13
CA PRO A 32 -4.42 45.90 -0.35
C PRO A 32 -4.56 45.75 1.18
N ALA A 33 -5.63 45.13 1.66
CA ALA A 33 -5.91 44.92 3.09
C ALA A 33 -6.43 43.51 3.43
N ALA A 34 -6.51 42.60 2.45
CA ALA A 34 -6.87 41.22 2.70
C ALA A 34 -5.61 40.38 2.94
N PHE A 35 -5.63 39.60 4.02
CA PHE A 35 -4.60 38.61 4.31
C PHE A 35 -5.12 37.21 3.96
N VAL A 36 -4.26 36.40 3.36
CA VAL A 36 -4.56 35.01 3.02
C VAL A 36 -3.82 34.10 4.01
N PRO A 37 -4.52 33.20 4.73
CA PRO A 37 -3.88 32.28 5.65
C PRO A 37 -3.14 31.17 4.88
N LEU A 38 -1.86 31.01 5.18
CA LEU A 38 -1.03 29.91 4.72
C LEU A 38 -0.85 28.88 5.83
N THR A 39 -1.10 27.63 5.47
CA THR A 39 -0.91 26.46 6.33
C THR A 39 0.28 25.65 5.81
N ARG A 40 0.50 24.47 6.39
CA ARG A 40 1.52 23.53 5.91
C ARG A 40 1.17 22.90 4.55
N ASP A 41 -0.13 22.85 4.25
CA ASP A 41 -0.70 22.19 3.07
C ASP A 41 -1.08 23.20 1.96
N THR A 42 -0.99 24.50 2.23
CA THR A 42 -1.20 25.55 1.23
C THR A 42 0.11 26.30 0.93
N PHE A 43 0.21 26.82 -0.28
CA PHE A 43 1.39 27.56 -0.72
C PHE A 43 1.01 28.71 -1.65
N ILE A 44 1.86 29.73 -1.66
CA ILE A 44 1.84 30.80 -2.65
C ILE A 44 2.96 30.54 -3.64
N GLN A 45 2.65 30.66 -4.93
CA GLN A 45 3.61 30.57 -6.01
C GLN A 45 3.84 31.95 -6.62
N ALA A 46 5.05 32.49 -6.45
CA ALA A 46 5.44 33.75 -7.05
C ALA A 46 5.65 33.59 -8.57
N VAL A 47 5.05 34.50 -9.34
CA VAL A 47 5.19 34.62 -10.79
C VAL A 47 6.03 35.86 -11.09
N GLY A 48 7.33 35.78 -10.81
CA GLY A 48 8.26 36.91 -10.90
C GLY A 48 8.62 37.50 -9.53
N ASN A 49 8.98 38.78 -9.50
CA ASN A 49 9.33 39.48 -8.26
C ASN A 49 8.07 39.82 -7.49
N VAL A 50 7.92 39.26 -6.29
CA VAL A 50 6.75 39.44 -5.43
C VAL A 50 7.19 39.90 -4.05
N THR A 51 6.51 40.92 -3.52
CA THR A 51 6.71 41.40 -2.14
C THR A 51 5.50 41.05 -1.31
N LEU A 52 5.74 40.36 -0.19
CA LEU A 52 4.73 39.84 0.71
C LEU A 52 5.00 40.34 2.12
N THR A 53 3.95 40.68 2.85
CA THR A 53 4.02 40.88 4.31
C THR A 53 3.31 39.75 5.03
N SER A 54 3.88 39.33 6.14
CA SER A 54 3.34 38.25 6.96
C SER A 54 3.05 38.72 8.37
N ILE A 55 1.89 38.34 8.90
CA ILE A 55 1.53 38.51 10.30
C ILE A 55 1.12 37.16 10.88
N ASP A 56 1.25 37.01 12.20
CA ASP A 56 0.77 35.82 12.88
C ASP A 56 -0.75 35.84 13.05
N THR A 57 -1.29 34.73 13.56
CA THR A 57 -2.73 34.59 13.75
C THR A 57 -3.23 35.48 14.91
N GLU A 58 -2.44 35.72 15.94
CA GLU A 58 -2.85 36.55 17.09
C GLU A 58 -3.00 38.03 16.70
N GLU A 59 -2.09 38.52 15.88
CA GLU A 59 -2.04 39.88 15.37
C GLU A 59 -3.23 40.16 14.45
N ILE A 60 -3.61 39.22 13.58
CA ILE A 60 -4.77 39.44 12.71
C ILE A 60 -6.10 39.42 13.47
N PHE A 61 -6.25 38.57 14.48
CA PHE A 61 -7.46 38.55 15.32
C PHE A 61 -7.66 39.86 16.09
N SER A 62 -6.56 40.54 16.42
CA SER A 62 -6.57 41.87 17.04
C SER A 62 -6.95 42.98 16.05
N ARG A 63 -6.90 42.72 14.73
CA ARG A 63 -7.27 43.68 13.68
C ARG A 63 -8.74 43.51 13.28
N ARG A 64 -9.45 44.62 13.03
CA ARG A 64 -10.83 44.62 12.50
C ARG A 64 -10.98 43.96 11.13
N GLN A 65 -9.88 43.69 10.44
CA GLN A 65 -9.82 43.16 9.07
C GLN A 65 -9.83 41.62 9.03
N CYS A 66 -9.80 40.93 10.17
CA CYS A 66 -9.78 39.45 10.23
C CYS A 66 -10.93 38.81 9.45
N TRP A 67 -12.16 39.30 9.67
CA TRP A 67 -13.35 38.77 9.00
C TRP A 67 -13.35 39.05 7.49
N LYS A 68 -12.86 40.22 7.08
CA LYS A 68 -12.72 40.55 5.66
C LYS A 68 -11.67 39.65 4.98
N SER A 69 -10.54 39.44 5.65
CA SER A 69 -9.46 38.56 5.19
C SER A 69 -9.93 37.10 5.08
N LEU A 70 -10.68 36.63 6.07
CA LEU A 70 -11.28 35.29 6.06
C LEU A 70 -12.32 35.13 4.93
N ALA A 71 -13.15 36.15 4.69
CA ALA A 71 -14.13 36.12 3.60
C ALA A 71 -13.43 36.08 2.23
N CYS A 72 -12.37 36.88 2.04
CA CYS A 72 -11.55 36.88 0.82
C CYS A 72 -10.88 35.50 0.61
N PHE A 73 -10.26 34.94 1.65
CA PHE A 73 -9.72 33.59 1.61
C PHE A 73 -10.78 32.56 1.24
N HIS A 74 -11.97 32.64 1.83
CA HIS A 74 -13.05 31.71 1.54
C HIS A 74 -13.48 31.78 0.07
N SER A 75 -13.62 32.98 -0.50
CA SER A 75 -13.90 33.12 -1.93
C SER A 75 -12.80 32.53 -2.82
N MET A 76 -11.53 32.78 -2.51
CA MET A 76 -10.41 32.22 -3.27
C MET A 76 -10.34 30.70 -3.17
N PHE A 77 -10.60 30.15 -1.99
CA PHE A 77 -10.65 28.71 -1.76
C PHE A 77 -11.78 28.06 -2.56
N LEU A 78 -12.96 28.68 -2.60
CA LEU A 78 -14.09 28.20 -3.40
C LEU A 78 -13.79 28.27 -4.91
N SER A 79 -13.14 29.32 -5.41
CA SER A 79 -12.66 29.39 -6.80
C SER A 79 -11.71 28.24 -7.13
N CYS A 80 -10.75 27.95 -6.24
CA CYS A 80 -9.84 26.82 -6.40
C CYS A 80 -10.58 25.48 -6.46
N GLN A 81 -11.63 25.31 -5.63
CA GLN A 81 -12.46 24.10 -5.65
C GLN A 81 -13.27 23.95 -6.94
N ASP A 82 -13.85 25.04 -7.45
CA ASP A 82 -14.56 25.00 -8.74
C ASP A 82 -13.61 24.64 -9.89
N PHE A 83 -12.40 25.22 -9.89
CA PHE A 83 -11.37 24.88 -10.87
C PHE A 83 -10.96 23.40 -10.79
N ASN A 84 -10.73 22.87 -9.58
CA ASN A 84 -10.42 21.45 -9.37
C ASN A 84 -11.58 20.53 -9.80
N ALA A 85 -12.83 20.93 -9.54
CA ALA A 85 -14.00 20.16 -9.96
C ALA A 85 -14.13 20.12 -11.50
N ARG A 86 -13.83 21.23 -12.18
CA ARG A 86 -13.79 21.28 -13.65
C ARG A 86 -12.67 20.42 -14.23
N LEU A 87 -11.48 20.45 -13.61
CA LEU A 87 -10.36 19.61 -14.02
C LEU A 87 -10.69 18.12 -13.85
N SER A 88 -11.30 17.74 -12.73
CA SER A 88 -11.78 16.38 -12.47
C SER A 88 -12.80 15.89 -13.51
N LYS A 89 -13.72 16.76 -13.95
CA LYS A 89 -14.65 16.44 -15.05
C LYS A 89 -13.93 16.23 -16.39
N ALA A 90 -12.90 17.03 -16.68
CA ALA A 90 -12.09 16.85 -17.89
C ALA A 90 -11.29 15.54 -17.86
N ASP A 91 -10.72 15.19 -16.71
CA ASP A 91 -10.04 13.91 -16.50
C ASP A 91 -11.00 12.72 -16.63
N GLU A 92 -12.21 12.83 -16.08
CA GLU A 92 -13.25 11.82 -16.25
C GLU A 92 -13.67 11.68 -17.72
N PHE A 93 -13.81 12.79 -18.45
CA PHE A 93 -14.10 12.76 -19.88
C PHE A 93 -12.99 12.07 -20.67
N ASN A 94 -11.73 12.39 -20.37
CA ASN A 94 -10.56 11.75 -20.98
C ASN A 94 -10.51 10.24 -20.67
N ARG A 95 -10.85 9.84 -19.43
CA ARG A 95 -10.98 8.44 -19.00
C ARG A 95 -12.07 7.71 -19.81
N LEU A 96 -13.25 8.31 -19.95
CA LEU A 96 -14.36 7.72 -20.71
C LEU A 96 -14.06 7.62 -22.21
N ARG A 97 -13.37 8.62 -22.78
CA ARG A 97 -12.93 8.60 -24.18
C ARG A 97 -11.93 7.46 -24.42
N SER A 98 -10.96 7.30 -23.53
CA SER A 98 -9.97 6.21 -23.58
C SER A 98 -10.66 4.84 -23.46
N LYS A 99 -11.68 4.71 -22.60
CA LYS A 99 -12.51 3.51 -22.49
C LYS A 99 -13.22 3.16 -23.80
N LYS A 100 -13.89 4.11 -24.46
CA LYS A 100 -14.59 3.86 -25.74
C LYS A 100 -13.65 3.41 -26.86
N VAL A 101 -12.47 4.02 -26.95
CA VAL A 101 -11.43 3.62 -27.92
C VAL A 101 -10.97 2.19 -27.64
N ASN A 102 -10.73 1.86 -26.37
CA ASN A 102 -10.29 0.52 -25.99
C ASN A 102 -11.38 -0.54 -26.17
N ASP A 103 -12.65 -0.21 -25.93
CA ASP A 103 -13.77 -1.14 -26.13
C ASP A 103 -14.02 -1.46 -27.61
N ARG A 104 -13.91 -0.47 -28.52
CA ARG A 104 -13.91 -0.74 -29.98
C ARG A 104 -12.75 -1.63 -30.39
N ARG A 105 -11.56 -1.44 -29.80
CA ARG A 105 -10.38 -2.25 -30.09
C ARG A 105 -10.54 -3.69 -29.61
N LYS A 106 -11.07 -3.91 -28.40
CA LYS A 106 -11.38 -5.24 -27.85
C LYS A 106 -12.37 -6.01 -28.72
N LEU A 107 -13.36 -5.33 -29.29
CA LEU A 107 -14.32 -5.95 -30.21
C LEU A 107 -13.61 -6.43 -31.49
N GLY A 108 -12.70 -5.62 -32.05
CA GLY A 108 -11.86 -6.01 -33.17
C GLY A 108 -10.91 -7.19 -32.85
N GLU A 109 -10.30 -7.21 -31.66
CA GLU A 109 -9.43 -8.29 -31.21
C GLU A 109 -10.18 -9.59 -30.95
N ALA A 110 -11.39 -9.54 -30.36
CA ALA A 110 -12.25 -10.70 -30.16
C ALA A 110 -12.64 -11.34 -31.51
N LEU A 111 -12.98 -10.51 -32.50
CA LEU A 111 -13.22 -10.98 -33.87
C LEU A 111 -11.94 -11.57 -34.50
N GLY A 112 -10.78 -10.98 -34.24
CA GLY A 112 -9.48 -11.50 -34.70
C GLY A 112 -9.07 -12.82 -34.04
N LEU A 113 -9.40 -13.04 -32.77
CA LEU A 113 -9.18 -14.32 -32.07
C LEU A 113 -10.07 -15.43 -32.63
N LEU A 114 -11.32 -15.11 -32.98
CA LEU A 114 -12.20 -16.05 -33.70
C LEU A 114 -11.61 -16.43 -35.06
N ALA A 115 -11.00 -15.47 -35.78
CA ALA A 115 -10.31 -15.76 -37.05
C ALA A 115 -9.02 -16.60 -36.86
N LYS A 116 -8.23 -16.33 -35.82
CA LYS A 116 -7.02 -17.09 -35.49
C LYS A 116 -7.29 -18.51 -35.00
N ALA A 117 -8.45 -18.76 -34.38
CA ALA A 117 -8.87 -20.11 -33.99
C ALA A 117 -9.02 -21.05 -35.20
N PHE A 118 -9.22 -20.51 -36.40
CA PHE A 118 -9.23 -21.30 -37.65
C PHE A 118 -7.83 -21.57 -38.24
N THR A 119 -6.76 -20.96 -37.71
CA THR A 119 -5.40 -21.02 -38.26
C THR A 119 -4.39 -21.35 -37.17
N ARG A 120 -4.46 -22.55 -36.60
CA ARG A 120 -3.50 -23.01 -35.59
C ARG A 120 -2.38 -23.84 -36.24
N LYS A 121 -1.20 -23.25 -36.38
CA LYS A 121 0.08 -23.99 -36.51
C LYS A 121 1.01 -23.55 -35.38
N GLN A 122 1.61 -24.54 -34.72
CA GLN A 122 2.51 -24.46 -33.57
C GLN A 122 3.76 -23.62 -33.83
N GLU A 123 4.23 -22.91 -32.79
CA GLU A 123 5.65 -22.69 -32.56
C GLU A 123 5.96 -22.56 -31.06
N SER A 124 7.12 -23.12 -30.69
CA SER A 124 7.74 -23.21 -29.37
C SER A 124 8.86 -22.14 -29.25
N PRO A 125 9.47 -21.93 -28.06
CA PRO A 125 9.82 -20.61 -27.56
C PRO A 125 11.15 -20.07 -28.10
N GLY A 126 11.11 -18.86 -28.63
CA GLY A 126 12.27 -18.03 -28.94
C GLY A 126 12.20 -16.72 -28.14
N LEU A 127 13.35 -16.35 -27.55
CA LEU A 127 13.70 -15.02 -27.02
C LEU A 127 12.51 -14.20 -26.48
N THR A 128 12.15 -14.47 -25.22
CA THR A 128 11.15 -13.70 -24.48
C THR A 128 11.56 -12.23 -24.44
N SER A 129 10.67 -11.35 -24.86
CA SER A 129 10.88 -9.91 -24.68
C SER A 129 10.98 -9.58 -23.20
N ASP A 130 11.67 -8.49 -22.83
CA ASP A 130 11.83 -8.07 -21.43
C ASP A 130 10.45 -7.90 -20.72
N ASP A 131 9.44 -7.48 -21.48
CA ASP A 131 8.04 -7.39 -21.04
C ASP A 131 7.46 -8.76 -20.66
N ASP A 132 7.79 -9.82 -21.40
CA ASP A 132 7.35 -11.18 -21.11
C ASP A 132 8.00 -11.72 -19.82
N THR A 133 9.26 -11.37 -19.56
CA THR A 133 9.95 -11.75 -18.31
C THR A 133 9.39 -11.00 -17.10
N THR A 134 9.06 -9.71 -17.26
CA THR A 134 8.41 -8.88 -16.24
C THR A 134 7.04 -9.44 -15.86
N VAL A 135 6.23 -9.80 -16.86
CA VAL A 135 4.92 -10.43 -16.65
C VAL A 135 5.07 -11.79 -15.96
N ALA A 136 6.07 -12.59 -16.34
CA ALA A 136 6.30 -13.91 -15.75
C ALA A 136 6.76 -13.82 -14.29
N ALA A 137 7.74 -12.96 -13.97
CA ALA A 137 8.19 -12.70 -12.60
C ALA A 137 7.04 -12.14 -11.74
N ALA A 138 6.28 -11.18 -12.27
CA ALA A 138 5.12 -10.67 -11.56
C ALA A 138 4.08 -11.76 -11.32
N THR A 139 3.80 -12.62 -12.31
CA THR A 139 2.86 -13.75 -12.16
C THR A 139 3.25 -14.70 -11.03
N LEU A 140 4.55 -14.98 -10.84
CA LEU A 140 5.04 -15.76 -9.70
C LEU A 140 4.71 -15.09 -8.36
N ILE A 141 4.89 -13.78 -8.27
CA ILE A 141 4.54 -12.99 -7.09
C ILE A 141 3.03 -12.97 -6.86
N GLY A 142 2.24 -12.75 -7.93
CA GLY A 142 0.78 -12.73 -7.87
C GLY A 142 0.22 -14.03 -7.34
N ARG A 143 0.74 -15.19 -7.78
CA ARG A 143 0.34 -16.50 -7.25
C ARG A 143 0.58 -16.64 -5.75
N ARG A 144 1.66 -16.08 -5.21
CA ARG A 144 1.95 -16.09 -3.77
C ARG A 144 1.05 -15.15 -2.97
N LEU A 145 0.69 -14.02 -3.56
CA LEU A 145 -0.18 -13.01 -2.94
C LEU A 145 -1.69 -13.26 -3.17
N GLY A 146 -2.07 -14.34 -3.88
CA GLY A 146 -3.46 -14.60 -4.25
C GLY A 146 -4.04 -13.55 -5.21
N LEU A 147 -3.20 -12.98 -6.09
CA LEU A 147 -3.57 -11.98 -7.09
C LEU A 147 -3.71 -12.63 -8.47
N THR A 148 -4.75 -12.21 -9.19
CA THR A 148 -4.93 -12.53 -10.61
C THR A 148 -4.29 -11.44 -11.45
N LEU A 149 -3.02 -11.62 -11.80
CA LEU A 149 -2.31 -10.72 -12.69
C LEU A 149 -2.72 -10.95 -14.14
N ARG A 150 -2.89 -9.87 -14.88
CA ARG A 150 -3.26 -9.87 -16.29
C ARG A 150 -2.15 -9.21 -17.09
N SER A 151 -1.68 -9.88 -18.13
CA SER A 151 -0.69 -9.32 -19.05
C SER A 151 -1.26 -8.07 -19.72
N PRO A 152 -0.51 -6.96 -19.78
CA PRO A 152 -0.93 -5.79 -20.54
C PRO A 152 -1.03 -6.14 -22.04
N ALA A 153 -1.99 -5.53 -22.72
CA ALA A 153 -2.07 -5.66 -24.18
C ALA A 153 -0.84 -4.98 -24.81
N LYS A 154 -0.21 -5.63 -25.79
CA LYS A 154 0.91 -5.03 -26.57
C LYS A 154 0.42 -3.74 -27.26
N LEU A 155 1.32 -2.76 -27.42
CA LEU A 155 0.98 -1.53 -28.16
C LEU A 155 0.62 -1.87 -29.62
N PRO A 156 -0.15 -0.99 -30.31
CA PRO A 156 -0.54 -1.19 -31.72
C PRO A 156 0.63 -1.47 -32.67
N ASP A 157 1.82 -0.96 -32.36
CA ASP A 157 3.03 -1.10 -33.17
C ASP A 157 3.91 -2.30 -32.76
N GLY A 158 3.42 -3.17 -31.87
CA GLY A 158 4.20 -4.29 -31.31
C GLY A 158 5.32 -3.88 -30.33
N ARG A 159 5.40 -2.58 -30.02
CA ARG A 159 6.37 -2.01 -29.07
C ARG A 159 5.99 -2.32 -27.61
N THR A 160 7.02 -2.44 -26.76
CA THR A 160 6.88 -2.56 -25.30
C THR A 160 6.36 -1.26 -24.69
N HIS A 161 5.62 -1.34 -23.59
CA HIS A 161 5.18 -0.15 -22.84
C HIS A 161 6.39 0.62 -22.29
N PRO A 162 6.38 1.97 -22.29
CA PRO A 162 7.44 2.76 -21.68
C PRO A 162 7.67 2.47 -20.19
N ASP A 163 6.61 2.05 -19.50
CA ASP A 163 6.66 1.52 -18.12
C ASP A 163 5.88 0.19 -18.08
N PRO A 164 6.57 -0.96 -18.25
CA PRO A 164 5.96 -2.29 -18.22
C PRO A 164 5.20 -2.58 -16.92
N ILE A 165 5.71 -2.06 -15.80
CA ILE A 165 5.16 -2.32 -14.46
C ILE A 165 3.87 -1.52 -14.27
N ALA A 166 3.84 -0.25 -14.70
CA ALA A 166 2.62 0.55 -14.68
C ALA A 166 1.54 -0.05 -15.59
N ALA A 167 1.91 -0.52 -16.79
CA ALA A 167 0.99 -1.17 -17.71
C ALA A 167 0.41 -2.47 -17.12
N LEU A 168 1.25 -3.29 -16.48
CA LEU A 168 0.82 -4.49 -15.76
C LEU A 168 -0.13 -4.15 -14.60
N ALA A 169 0.19 -3.12 -13.82
CA ALA A 169 -0.62 -2.67 -12.70
C ALA A 169 -2.01 -2.23 -13.13
N GLU A 170 -2.08 -1.45 -14.22
CA GLU A 170 -3.32 -0.97 -14.82
C GLU A 170 -4.16 -2.13 -15.36
N ALA A 171 -3.55 -3.04 -16.13
CA ALA A 171 -4.24 -4.21 -16.68
C ALA A 171 -4.79 -5.13 -15.59
N SER A 172 -4.09 -5.22 -14.46
CA SER A 172 -4.45 -6.07 -13.32
C SER A 172 -5.33 -5.37 -12.29
N GLN A 173 -5.58 -4.06 -12.41
CA GLN A 173 -6.30 -3.24 -11.42
C GLN A 173 -5.71 -3.35 -10.00
N ILE A 174 -4.38 -3.35 -9.90
CA ILE A 174 -3.65 -3.45 -8.63
C ILE A 174 -2.81 -2.21 -8.37
N ARG A 175 -2.53 -1.94 -7.09
CA ARG A 175 -1.61 -0.87 -6.70
C ARG A 175 -0.20 -1.42 -6.58
N VAL A 176 0.76 -0.69 -7.13
CA VAL A 176 2.20 -0.96 -7.02
C VAL A 176 2.86 0.08 -6.13
N ARG A 177 3.85 -0.35 -5.35
CA ARG A 177 4.72 0.55 -4.58
C ARG A 177 6.17 0.24 -4.86
N LYS A 178 6.95 1.30 -5.11
CA LYS A 178 8.41 1.24 -5.18
C LYS A 178 8.98 1.13 -3.76
N VAL A 179 9.94 0.24 -3.59
CA VAL A 179 10.66 -0.04 -2.35
C VAL A 179 12.14 0.09 -2.64
N LEU A 180 12.87 0.79 -1.78
CA LEU A 180 14.32 0.96 -1.92
C LEU A 180 15.01 -0.11 -1.06
N LEU A 181 15.74 -0.99 -1.71
CA LEU A 181 16.55 -2.02 -1.09
C LEU A 181 17.79 -1.37 -0.46
N LYS A 182 17.85 -1.33 0.87
CA LYS A 182 18.95 -0.71 1.63
C LYS A 182 19.47 -1.65 2.71
N GLY A 183 20.77 -1.58 2.97
CA GLY A 183 21.44 -2.40 3.98
C GLY A 183 21.23 -3.89 3.72
N ASP A 184 21.14 -4.66 4.80
CA ASP A 184 21.06 -6.12 4.73
C ASP A 184 19.62 -6.63 4.58
N TRP A 185 18.86 -6.07 3.63
CA TRP A 185 17.45 -6.42 3.40
C TRP A 185 17.23 -7.92 3.14
N TRP A 186 18.26 -8.63 2.69
CA TRP A 186 18.23 -10.08 2.47
C TRP A 186 18.31 -10.91 3.77
N SER A 187 18.56 -10.27 4.92
CA SER A 187 18.66 -10.94 6.23
C SER A 187 17.31 -11.09 6.93
N GLU A 188 16.31 -10.29 6.53
CA GLU A 188 14.95 -10.34 7.04
C GLU A 188 14.03 -11.13 6.10
N GLU A 189 12.77 -11.36 6.51
CA GLU A 189 11.76 -11.92 5.62
C GLU A 189 11.11 -10.79 4.81
N PRO A 190 11.49 -10.57 3.53
CA PRO A 190 10.87 -9.52 2.74
C PRO A 190 9.45 -9.93 2.34
N THR A 191 8.61 -8.92 2.11
CA THR A 191 7.40 -9.09 1.29
C THR A 191 7.80 -9.62 -0.10
N PRO A 192 6.90 -10.26 -0.86
CA PRO A 192 7.19 -10.58 -2.25
C PRO A 192 7.58 -9.33 -3.07
N LEU A 193 8.74 -9.36 -3.73
CA LEU A 193 9.28 -8.23 -4.48
C LEU A 193 9.55 -8.63 -5.94
N LEU A 194 9.25 -7.72 -6.85
CA LEU A 194 9.76 -7.74 -8.22
C LEU A 194 11.00 -6.84 -8.26
N VAL A 195 12.12 -7.37 -8.74
CA VAL A 195 13.41 -6.68 -8.81
C VAL A 195 14.03 -6.92 -10.17
N PHE A 196 14.91 -6.04 -10.59
CA PHE A 196 15.66 -6.17 -11.84
C PHE A 196 17.13 -6.40 -11.54
N PHE A 197 17.82 -7.15 -12.40
CA PHE A 197 19.27 -7.21 -12.37
C PHE A 197 19.88 -5.91 -12.88
N GLU A 198 20.96 -5.44 -12.25
CA GLU A 198 21.65 -4.22 -12.65
C GLU A 198 22.37 -4.37 -14.00
N ASP A 199 22.85 -5.59 -14.30
CA ASP A 199 23.64 -5.89 -15.51
C ASP A 199 22.81 -5.82 -16.81
N ASP A 200 21.59 -6.37 -16.78
CA ASP A 200 20.81 -6.67 -17.98
C ASP A 200 19.33 -6.27 -17.90
N HIS A 201 18.93 -5.59 -16.81
CA HIS A 201 17.55 -5.18 -16.54
C HIS A 201 16.53 -6.32 -16.62
N ARG A 202 16.93 -7.59 -16.45
CA ARG A 202 15.97 -8.70 -16.46
C ARG A 202 15.17 -8.74 -15.16
N ALA A 203 13.86 -8.94 -15.30
CA ALA A 203 12.95 -9.02 -14.17
C ALA A 203 13.03 -10.36 -13.44
N VAL A 204 13.15 -10.32 -12.12
CA VAL A 204 13.16 -11.47 -11.22
C VAL A 204 12.21 -11.29 -10.04
N ALA A 205 11.73 -12.40 -9.50
CA ALA A 205 10.85 -12.40 -8.33
C ALA A 205 11.61 -12.82 -7.08
N ILE A 206 11.51 -12.05 -6.01
CA ILE A 206 12.01 -12.43 -4.68
C ILE A 206 10.82 -12.89 -3.85
N LEU A 207 10.89 -14.15 -3.42
CA LEU A 207 9.86 -14.79 -2.61
C LEU A 207 10.49 -15.38 -1.34
N SER A 208 9.80 -15.20 -0.23
CA SER A 208 10.24 -15.78 1.05
C SER A 208 9.86 -17.25 1.13
N LYS A 209 10.81 -18.06 1.61
CA LYS A 209 10.65 -19.48 1.93
C LYS A 209 11.33 -19.76 3.28
N HIS A 210 10.55 -20.22 4.25
CA HIS A 210 11.02 -20.45 5.64
C HIS A 210 11.67 -19.20 6.26
N GLY A 211 11.10 -18.01 6.06
CA GLY A 211 11.62 -16.76 6.61
C GLY A 211 12.90 -16.25 5.94
N LYS A 212 13.32 -16.83 4.80
CA LYS A 212 14.52 -16.41 4.06
C LYS A 212 14.17 -16.04 2.61
N PRO A 213 14.82 -15.02 2.02
CA PRO A 213 14.56 -14.63 0.65
C PRO A 213 15.21 -15.57 -0.37
N TYR A 214 14.43 -15.94 -1.38
CA TYR A 214 14.89 -16.68 -2.56
C TYR A 214 14.53 -15.90 -3.81
N LEU A 215 15.50 -15.80 -4.72
CA LEU A 215 15.32 -15.29 -6.07
C LEU A 215 14.77 -16.41 -6.96
N HIS A 216 13.73 -16.09 -7.70
CA HIS A 216 13.10 -16.91 -8.72
C HIS A 216 13.28 -16.23 -10.07
N ASP A 217 14.05 -16.84 -10.96
CA ASP A 217 14.25 -16.36 -12.32
C ASP A 217 13.20 -16.99 -13.24
N PRO A 218 12.34 -16.20 -13.91
CA PRO A 218 11.31 -16.72 -14.80
C PRO A 218 11.84 -17.23 -16.15
N THR A 219 13.07 -16.86 -16.54
CA THR A 219 13.67 -17.22 -17.83
C THR A 219 14.17 -18.66 -17.84
N ASP A 220 14.84 -19.09 -16.77
CA ASP A 220 15.37 -20.46 -16.62
C ASP A 220 14.64 -21.29 -15.56
N GLY A 221 13.75 -20.67 -14.78
CA GLY A 221 13.01 -21.32 -13.69
C GLY A 221 13.86 -21.60 -12.44
N SER A 222 15.08 -21.06 -12.36
CA SER A 222 16.00 -21.29 -11.26
C SER A 222 15.50 -20.64 -9.97
N ILE A 223 15.83 -21.28 -8.84
CA ILE A 223 15.51 -20.80 -7.50
C ILE A 223 16.79 -20.74 -6.69
N THR A 224 17.25 -19.54 -6.39
CA THR A 224 18.54 -19.31 -5.73
C THR A 224 18.33 -18.54 -4.44
N LYS A 225 18.99 -18.95 -3.36
CA LYS A 225 18.95 -18.20 -2.10
C LYS A 225 19.62 -16.84 -2.30
N VAL A 226 18.98 -15.77 -1.85
CA VAL A 226 19.60 -14.43 -1.91
C VAL A 226 20.75 -14.37 -0.91
N SER A 227 21.96 -14.21 -1.44
CA SER A 227 23.17 -13.89 -0.69
C SER A 227 23.50 -12.41 -0.85
N GLU A 228 24.39 -11.87 -0.01
CA GLU A 228 24.92 -10.50 -0.17
C GLU A 228 25.48 -10.25 -1.58
N GLN A 229 26.25 -11.20 -2.11
CA GLN A 229 26.78 -11.11 -3.47
C GLN A 229 25.69 -11.03 -4.53
N LEU A 230 24.59 -11.78 -4.37
CA LEU A 230 23.46 -11.73 -5.29
C LEU A 230 22.65 -10.45 -5.12
N ALA A 231 22.47 -9.98 -3.89
CA ALA A 231 21.76 -8.75 -3.58
C ALA A 231 22.44 -7.52 -4.17
N ASN A 232 23.77 -7.49 -4.20
CA ASN A 232 24.57 -6.40 -4.80
C ASN A 232 24.53 -6.38 -6.34
N ARG A 233 23.98 -7.41 -6.99
CA ARG A 233 23.78 -7.46 -8.45
C ARG A 233 22.37 -7.03 -8.87
N LEU A 234 21.51 -6.74 -7.90
CA LEU A 234 20.15 -6.32 -8.11
C LEU A 234 20.07 -4.79 -8.06
N GLU A 235 19.16 -4.23 -8.83
CA GLU A 235 18.87 -2.82 -8.74
C GLU A 235 18.40 -2.42 -7.33
N PRO A 236 18.75 -1.21 -6.88
CA PRO A 236 18.34 -0.73 -5.56
C PRO A 236 16.81 -0.51 -5.48
N VAL A 237 16.11 -0.38 -6.61
CA VAL A 237 14.66 -0.17 -6.63
C VAL A 237 13.93 -1.48 -6.92
N ALA A 238 13.07 -1.87 -5.99
CA ALA A 238 12.17 -3.01 -6.09
C ALA A 238 10.70 -2.56 -6.14
N PHE A 239 9.81 -3.47 -6.53
CA PHE A 239 8.38 -3.22 -6.64
C PHE A 239 7.60 -4.27 -5.86
N THR A 240 6.66 -3.83 -5.02
CA THR A 240 5.71 -4.70 -4.32
C THR A 240 4.30 -4.47 -4.83
N PHE A 241 3.49 -5.53 -4.86
CA PHE A 241 2.10 -5.50 -5.28
C PHE A 241 1.17 -5.56 -4.08
N TYR A 242 0.16 -4.70 -4.05
CA TYR A 242 -0.90 -4.74 -3.04
C TYR A 242 -2.11 -5.51 -3.54
N ARG A 243 -2.73 -6.26 -2.62
CA ARG A 243 -3.99 -6.94 -2.87
C ARG A 243 -5.14 -5.94 -2.93
N PRO A 244 -5.86 -5.82 -4.06
CA PRO A 244 -7.02 -4.96 -4.15
C PRO A 244 -8.17 -5.53 -3.33
N LEU A 245 -9.07 -4.67 -2.85
CA LEU A 245 -10.33 -5.13 -2.30
C LEU A 245 -11.16 -5.79 -3.40
N PRO A 246 -11.96 -6.82 -3.07
CA PRO A 246 -12.82 -7.48 -4.05
C PRO A 246 -13.84 -6.49 -4.63
N ASP A 247 -14.08 -6.60 -5.94
CA ASP A 247 -15.03 -5.76 -6.66
C ASP A 247 -16.47 -5.90 -6.09
N GLY A 248 -17.21 -4.79 -6.10
CA GLY A 248 -18.63 -4.74 -5.71
C GLY A 248 -18.88 -4.19 -4.30
N PRO A 249 -20.11 -4.32 -3.77
CA PRO A 249 -20.47 -3.74 -2.48
C PRO A 249 -19.66 -4.37 -1.34
N ILE A 250 -19.06 -3.49 -0.54
CA ILE A 250 -18.19 -3.83 0.59
C ILE A 250 -19.08 -4.08 1.81
N SER A 251 -18.99 -5.30 2.36
CA SER A 251 -19.64 -5.67 3.62
C SER A 251 -18.56 -5.83 4.70
N PRO A 252 -18.84 -5.51 5.98
CA PRO A 252 -17.90 -5.74 7.08
C PRO A 252 -17.38 -7.19 7.12
N TRP A 253 -18.23 -8.16 6.82
CA TRP A 253 -17.86 -9.58 6.74
C TRP A 253 -16.88 -9.88 5.59
N LYS A 254 -17.00 -9.19 4.45
CA LYS A 254 -16.05 -9.33 3.34
C LYS A 254 -14.68 -8.78 3.71
N ILE A 255 -14.64 -7.65 4.42
CA ILE A 255 -13.38 -7.07 4.94
C ILE A 255 -12.74 -8.04 5.94
N LEU A 256 -13.51 -8.53 6.90
CA LEU A 256 -13.02 -9.50 7.89
C LEU A 256 -12.45 -10.75 7.22
N ARG A 257 -13.19 -11.34 6.27
CA ARG A 257 -12.72 -12.50 5.49
C ARG A 257 -11.46 -12.19 4.69
N PHE A 258 -11.39 -11.02 4.08
CA PHE A 258 -10.22 -10.57 3.32
C PHE A 258 -8.99 -10.43 4.21
N SER A 259 -9.14 -9.90 5.42
CA SER A 259 -8.05 -9.76 6.40
C SER A 259 -7.60 -11.09 7.00
N LEU A 260 -8.51 -12.07 7.11
CA LEU A 260 -8.21 -13.41 7.63
C LEU A 260 -7.63 -14.36 6.56
N GLU A 261 -7.61 -13.94 5.29
CA GLU A 261 -7.10 -14.76 4.21
C GLU A 261 -5.56 -14.77 4.24
N GLY A 262 -4.98 -15.95 4.48
CA GLY A 262 -3.54 -16.13 4.67
C GLY A 262 -3.10 -16.28 6.14
N THR A 263 -3.93 -15.89 7.12
CA THR A 263 -3.62 -16.05 8.55
C THR A 263 -4.10 -17.38 9.15
N GLY A 264 -4.58 -18.32 8.32
CA GLY A 264 -5.10 -19.62 8.76
C GLY A 264 -4.15 -20.42 9.68
N PRO A 265 -2.85 -20.57 9.35
CA PRO A 265 -1.89 -21.22 10.25
C PRO A 265 -1.78 -20.53 11.60
N ASP A 266 -1.83 -19.20 11.64
CA ASP A 266 -1.73 -18.41 12.86
C ASP A 266 -3.00 -18.52 13.69
N LEU A 267 -4.18 -18.47 13.06
CA LEU A 267 -5.46 -18.74 13.72
C LEU A 267 -5.52 -20.14 14.32
N ARG A 268 -4.98 -21.14 13.62
CA ARG A 268 -4.91 -22.51 14.13
C ARG A 268 -3.97 -22.63 15.32
N ARG A 269 -2.81 -21.96 15.29
CA ARG A 269 -1.89 -21.90 16.44
C ARG A 269 -2.55 -21.19 17.61
N LEU A 270 -3.19 -20.05 17.36
CA LEU A 270 -3.93 -19.29 18.37
C LEU A 270 -5.04 -20.14 19.00
N GLY A 271 -5.83 -20.84 18.19
CA GLY A 271 -6.85 -21.77 18.66
C GLY A 271 -6.27 -22.94 19.46
N PHE A 272 -5.14 -23.51 19.02
CA PHE A 272 -4.47 -24.59 19.72
C PHE A 272 -3.94 -24.14 21.09
N PHE A 273 -3.20 -23.03 21.15
CA PHE A 273 -2.68 -22.50 22.42
C PHE A 273 -3.80 -21.98 23.32
N GLY A 274 -4.86 -21.40 22.76
CA GLY A 274 -6.05 -21.00 23.51
C GLY A 274 -6.79 -22.20 24.10
N ALA A 275 -6.94 -23.29 23.34
CA ALA A 275 -7.52 -24.53 23.83
C ALA A 275 -6.65 -25.17 24.92
N LEU A 276 -5.32 -25.21 24.73
CA LEU A 276 -4.38 -25.74 25.72
C LEU A 276 -4.41 -24.92 27.02
N GLY A 277 -4.37 -23.60 26.91
CA GLY A 277 -4.50 -22.67 28.05
C GLY A 277 -5.85 -22.81 28.75
N GLY A 278 -6.94 -22.96 27.99
CA GLY A 278 -8.26 -23.24 28.55
C GLY A 278 -8.31 -24.57 29.30
N LEU A 279 -7.71 -25.63 28.75
CA LEU A 279 -7.63 -26.95 29.41
C LEU A 279 -6.82 -26.88 30.71
N LEU A 280 -5.69 -26.17 30.70
CA LEU A 280 -4.88 -25.91 31.89
C LEU A 280 -5.64 -25.07 32.93
N GLY A 281 -6.44 -24.10 32.48
CA GLY A 281 -7.29 -23.27 33.34
C GLY A 281 -8.43 -24.03 34.02
N LEU A 282 -8.76 -25.23 33.54
CA LEU A 282 -9.73 -26.13 34.20
C LEU A 282 -9.08 -26.99 35.31
N LEU A 283 -7.74 -27.03 35.41
CA LEU A 283 -7.05 -27.78 36.46
C LEU A 283 -7.37 -27.27 37.87
N PRO A 284 -7.35 -25.96 38.18
CA PRO A 284 -7.68 -25.47 39.51
C PRO A 284 -9.06 -25.88 40.03
N PRO A 285 -10.19 -25.66 39.31
CA PRO A 285 -11.50 -26.10 39.80
C PRO A 285 -11.61 -27.62 39.92
N HIS A 286 -10.93 -28.40 39.07
CA HIS A 286 -10.88 -29.85 39.19
C HIS A 286 -10.15 -30.30 40.47
N PHE A 287 -8.96 -29.74 40.74
CA PHE A 287 -8.20 -30.04 41.95
C PHE A 287 -8.92 -29.56 43.22
N ILE A 288 -9.58 -28.39 43.20
CA ILE A 288 -10.41 -27.90 44.31
C ILE A 288 -11.56 -28.89 44.59
N GLY A 289 -12.23 -29.37 43.55
CA GLY A 289 -13.30 -30.37 43.68
C GLY A 289 -12.81 -31.67 44.33
N MET A 290 -11.64 -32.17 43.92
CA MET A 290 -11.02 -33.36 44.51
C MET A 290 -10.56 -33.10 45.95
N LEU A 291 -9.97 -31.94 46.24
CA LEU A 291 -9.50 -31.57 47.57
C LEU A 291 -10.67 -31.56 48.58
N VAL A 292 -11.79 -30.92 48.22
CA VAL A 292 -12.98 -30.84 49.09
C VAL A 292 -13.72 -32.17 49.16
N GLY A 293 -13.81 -32.90 48.05
CA GLY A 293 -14.61 -34.12 47.94
C GLY A 293 -13.97 -35.37 48.54
N THR A 294 -12.64 -35.50 48.51
CA THR A 294 -11.94 -36.73 48.94
C THR A 294 -10.83 -36.49 49.95
N VAL A 295 -10.02 -35.44 49.79
CA VAL A 295 -8.81 -35.25 50.61
C VAL A 295 -9.10 -34.67 52.01
N ILE A 296 -9.99 -33.69 52.12
CA ILE A 296 -10.41 -33.13 53.43
C ILE A 296 -11.10 -34.20 54.31
N PRO A 297 -11.99 -35.07 53.78
CA PRO A 297 -12.57 -36.16 54.56
C PRO A 297 -11.56 -37.25 55.00
N GLU A 298 -10.54 -37.57 54.19
CA GLU A 298 -9.57 -38.64 54.47
C GLU A 298 -8.42 -38.23 55.41
N ALA A 299 -8.24 -36.94 55.70
CA ALA A 299 -7.24 -36.41 56.65
C ALA A 299 -5.80 -36.96 56.45
N SER A 300 -5.36 -37.11 55.19
CA SER A 300 -3.99 -37.54 54.89
C SER A 300 -3.08 -36.33 54.59
N GLU A 301 -2.17 -36.02 55.51
CA GLU A 301 -1.26 -34.84 55.42
C GLU A 301 -0.37 -34.87 54.16
N TYR A 302 -0.05 -36.06 53.66
CA TYR A 302 0.82 -36.25 52.48
C TYR A 302 0.12 -35.89 51.15
N GLN A 303 -1.18 -36.18 50.99
CA GLN A 303 -1.93 -35.79 49.78
C GLN A 303 -2.15 -34.27 49.71
N LEU A 304 -2.38 -33.63 50.86
CA LEU A 304 -2.52 -32.17 50.95
C LEU A 304 -1.27 -31.43 50.48
N LEU A 305 -0.08 -31.91 50.86
CA LEU A 305 1.22 -31.38 50.41
C LEU A 305 1.45 -31.59 48.91
N GLN A 306 1.09 -32.75 48.36
CA GLN A 306 1.21 -33.00 46.92
C GLN A 306 0.28 -32.10 46.09
N LEU A 307 -0.98 -31.94 46.52
CA LEU A 307 -1.95 -31.08 45.83
C LEU A 307 -1.56 -29.60 45.87
N THR A 308 -1.10 -29.10 47.02
CA THR A 308 -0.62 -27.72 47.12
C THR A 308 0.63 -27.49 46.30
N ALA A 309 1.59 -28.42 46.29
CA ALA A 309 2.78 -28.33 45.45
C ALA A 309 2.45 -28.33 43.95
N ILE A 310 1.54 -29.21 43.49
CA ILE A 310 1.08 -29.24 42.10
C ILE A 310 0.39 -27.93 41.72
N LEU A 311 -0.49 -27.41 42.57
CA LEU A 311 -1.22 -26.16 42.30
C LEU A 311 -0.27 -24.96 42.23
N LEU A 312 0.75 -24.92 43.10
CA LEU A 312 1.75 -23.86 43.12
C LEU A 312 2.61 -23.87 41.85
N VAL A 313 3.02 -25.06 41.39
CA VAL A 313 3.75 -25.21 40.11
C VAL A 313 2.90 -24.76 38.93
N VAL A 314 1.59 -25.09 38.90
CA VAL A 314 0.66 -24.63 37.86
C VAL A 314 0.49 -23.11 37.86
N ILE A 315 0.40 -22.48 39.03
CA ILE A 315 0.32 -21.01 39.14
C ILE A 315 1.62 -20.36 38.66
N VAL A 316 2.77 -20.85 39.09
CA VAL A 316 4.06 -20.30 38.68
C VAL A 316 4.25 -20.45 37.17
N THR A 317 3.98 -21.64 36.61
CA THR A 317 4.11 -21.86 35.16
C THR A 317 3.14 -21.04 34.32
N SER A 318 1.93 -20.73 34.81
CA SER A 318 1.00 -19.87 34.05
C SER A 318 1.36 -18.38 34.10
N VAL A 319 2.08 -17.92 35.13
CA VAL A 319 2.57 -16.53 35.24
C VAL A 319 3.77 -16.27 34.33
N PHE A 320 4.54 -17.31 33.98
CA PHE A 320 5.73 -17.23 33.12
C PHE A 320 5.48 -17.58 31.64
N LEU A 321 4.25 -17.99 31.27
CA LEU A 321 3.84 -18.31 29.89
C LEU A 321 3.06 -17.15 29.26
#